data_AF-A0ABD5NWN8-F1
#
_entry.id   AF-A0ABD5NWN8-F1
#
_cell.length_a   1.000
_cell.length_b   1.000
_cell.length_c   1.000
_cell.angle_alpha   90.00
_cell.angle_beta   90.00
_cell.angle_gamma   90.00
#
_symmetry.space_group_name_H-M   'P 1'
#
loop_
_entity.id
_entity.type
_entity.pdbx_description
1 polymer ?
#
loop_
_entity_poly.entity_id
_entity_poly.type
_entity_poly.pdbx_seq_one_letter_code
_entity_poly.pdbx_strand_id
1 'polypeptide(L)'
;MATRARNSGGIVGAVKVDLQRLHGAWMEIVFPRQRGRGHSVMGKWRPETLPQKIGYHFWSVLGTVGLLLLYPLTVIGFATRFYAAKLDSTTTRLGILGVTGVALLGWGLLTVAWGAMSYMEQIDIPLDAVVAVAAASGVATVATALAATFSKVGGRGTSVALAYPFAMTALFLPPVVAALVTPSLEGYVLEPSYDLAAWLLDNVLFVGGVNEFLRTNYTLEGAAYAGMWLGFSFPLGWFFGVVVALANLVRPSERG
;
A
#
# COMPACT_ATOMS: atom_id res chain seq x y z
N MET A 1 -44.22 1.90 11.81
CA MET A 1 -43.82 2.22 13.20
C MET A 1 -42.36 2.66 13.19
N ALA A 2 -42.13 3.86 13.71
CA ALA A 2 -40.92 4.69 13.74
C ALA A 2 -39.52 4.03 13.60
N THR A 3 -38.76 4.62 12.68
CA THR A 3 -37.32 4.89 12.73
C THR A 3 -36.80 5.17 14.16
N ARG A 4 -36.09 4.20 14.76
CA ARG A 4 -35.18 4.33 15.91
C ARG A 4 -34.07 3.29 15.68
N ALA A 5 -32.77 3.57 15.63
CA ALA A 5 -32.00 4.64 16.26
C ALA A 5 -30.88 5.12 15.32
N ARG A 6 -30.97 6.40 14.95
CA ARG A 6 -29.87 7.21 14.42
C ARG A 6 -29.21 7.81 15.68
N ASN A 7 -27.89 7.62 15.85
CA ASN A 7 -27.03 8.10 16.96
C ASN A 7 -27.19 7.46 18.35
N SER A 8 -26.34 6.47 18.67
CA SER A 8 -26.02 6.13 20.08
C SER A 8 -24.55 5.73 20.26
N GLY A 9 -23.67 6.67 19.90
CA GLY A 9 -22.26 6.63 20.27
C GLY A 9 -21.44 7.37 19.23
N GLY A 10 -20.90 8.54 19.58
CA GLY A 10 -19.99 9.32 18.72
C GLY A 10 -18.70 8.55 18.40
N ILE A 11 -17.60 9.26 18.14
CA ILE A 11 -16.30 8.66 17.78
C ILE A 11 -15.93 7.49 18.72
N VAL A 12 -16.13 7.67 20.02
CA VAL A 12 -15.86 6.66 21.06
C VAL A 12 -16.71 5.39 20.89
N GLY A 13 -17.99 5.52 20.55
CA GLY A 13 -18.86 4.36 20.29
C GLY A 13 -18.42 3.59 19.06
N ALA A 14 -18.01 4.30 18.02
CA ALA A 14 -17.48 3.72 16.79
C ALA A 14 -16.15 2.98 17.04
N VAL A 15 -15.23 3.58 17.81
CA VAL A 15 -13.98 2.95 18.25
C VAL A 15 -14.24 1.68 19.05
N LYS A 16 -15.18 1.72 20.00
CA LYS A 16 -15.55 0.55 20.82
C LYS A 16 -16.03 -0.61 19.95
N VAL A 17 -16.87 -0.33 18.96
CA VAL A 17 -17.35 -1.35 18.01
C VAL A 17 -16.21 -1.94 17.19
N ASP A 18 -15.27 -1.11 16.75
CA ASP A 18 -14.10 -1.57 15.98
C ASP A 18 -13.19 -2.48 16.81
N LEU A 19 -12.87 -2.07 18.04
CA LEU A 19 -12.07 -2.85 18.97
C LEU A 19 -12.72 -4.20 19.29
N GLN A 20 -14.04 -4.24 19.48
CA GLN A 20 -14.78 -5.48 19.70
C GLN A 20 -14.72 -6.42 18.49
N ARG A 21 -14.79 -5.88 17.26
CA ARG A 21 -14.69 -6.67 16.04
C ARG A 21 -13.28 -7.22 15.84
N LEU A 22 -12.25 -6.41 16.08
CA LEU A 22 -10.85 -6.84 16.01
C LEU A 22 -10.55 -7.90 17.07
N HIS A 23 -10.95 -7.68 18.32
CA HIS A 23 -10.77 -8.65 19.38
C HIS A 23 -11.51 -9.96 19.09
N GLY A 24 -12.75 -9.88 18.59
CA GLY A 24 -13.50 -11.06 18.17
C GLY A 24 -12.82 -11.82 17.03
N ALA A 25 -12.22 -11.11 16.07
CA ALA A 25 -11.46 -11.72 14.98
C ALA A 25 -10.18 -12.41 15.48
N TRP A 26 -9.46 -11.77 16.41
CA TRP A 26 -8.30 -12.36 17.08
C TRP A 26 -8.67 -13.64 17.84
N MET A 27 -9.73 -13.58 18.65
CA MET A 27 -10.20 -14.73 19.41
C MET A 27 -10.63 -15.87 18.50
N GLU A 28 -11.16 -15.57 17.31
CA GLU A 28 -11.60 -16.59 16.36
C GLU A 28 -10.48 -17.37 15.66
N ILE A 29 -9.24 -16.90 15.74
CA ILE A 29 -8.09 -17.64 15.21
C ILE A 29 -7.94 -18.99 15.94
N VAL A 30 -8.18 -18.99 17.25
CA VAL A 30 -8.00 -20.17 18.11
C VAL A 30 -9.35 -20.73 18.58
N PHE A 31 -10.31 -19.86 18.90
CA PHE A 31 -11.60 -20.26 19.47
C PHE A 31 -12.74 -19.94 18.50
N PRO A 32 -13.45 -20.94 17.96
CA PRO A 32 -14.47 -20.68 16.94
C PRO A 32 -15.63 -19.83 17.48
N ARG A 33 -16.39 -19.19 16.58
CA ARG A 33 -17.63 -18.44 16.90
C ARG A 33 -17.45 -17.26 17.87
N GLN A 34 -16.38 -16.49 17.71
CA GLN A 34 -16.12 -15.29 18.53
C GLN A 34 -16.51 -13.99 17.81
N ARG A 35 -16.45 -13.95 16.47
CA ARG A 35 -17.07 -12.90 15.64
C ARG A 35 -18.58 -13.17 15.60
N GLY A 36 -19.37 -12.32 16.27
CA GLY A 36 -20.83 -12.43 16.31
C GLY A 36 -21.50 -12.13 14.95
N ARG A 37 -21.24 -12.94 13.92
CA ARG A 37 -21.92 -12.84 12.63
C ARG A 37 -23.37 -13.31 12.80
N GLY A 38 -24.32 -12.45 12.44
CA GLY A 38 -25.75 -12.53 12.78
C GLY A 38 -26.56 -13.71 12.20
N HIS A 39 -25.92 -14.81 11.80
CA HIS A 39 -26.58 -16.00 11.26
C HIS A 39 -26.18 -17.31 11.95
N SER A 40 -25.47 -17.23 13.09
CA SER A 40 -25.18 -18.40 13.91
C SER A 40 -26.34 -18.67 14.86
N VAL A 41 -27.11 -19.73 14.60
CA VAL A 41 -28.16 -20.24 15.51
C VAL A 41 -27.54 -20.73 16.84
N MET A 42 -26.24 -21.06 16.82
CA MET A 42 -25.45 -21.36 18.01
C MET A 42 -24.88 -20.09 18.66
N GLY A 43 -24.93 -20.02 19.99
CA GLY A 43 -24.29 -18.96 20.77
C GLY A 43 -22.75 -18.96 20.67
N LYS A 44 -22.12 -17.91 21.22
CA LYS A 44 -20.65 -17.81 21.28
C LYS A 44 -20.06 -19.02 22.01
N TRP A 45 -18.94 -19.54 21.49
CA TRP A 45 -18.18 -20.60 22.16
C TRP A 45 -17.70 -20.13 23.54
N ARG A 46 -17.80 -20.99 24.55
CA ARG A 46 -17.36 -20.74 25.92
C ARG A 46 -16.46 -21.89 26.39
N PRO A 47 -15.39 -21.60 27.15
CA PRO A 47 -14.54 -22.64 27.71
C PRO A 47 -15.27 -23.40 28.83
N GLU A 48 -15.26 -24.73 28.76
CA GLU A 48 -15.93 -25.60 29.73
C GLU A 48 -14.93 -26.17 30.76
N THR A 49 -13.71 -26.48 30.31
CA THR A 49 -12.65 -27.06 31.15
C THR A 49 -11.68 -26.02 31.69
N LEU A 50 -10.99 -26.34 32.79
CA LEU A 50 -10.01 -25.46 33.42
C LEU A 50 -8.85 -25.09 32.47
N PRO A 51 -8.24 -26.03 31.70
CA PRO A 51 -7.20 -25.68 30.73
C PRO A 51 -7.70 -24.76 29.61
N GLN A 52 -8.94 -24.97 29.14
CA GLN A 52 -9.56 -24.11 28.13
C GLN A 52 -9.79 -22.69 28.65
N LYS A 53 -10.17 -22.52 29.92
CA LYS A 53 -10.32 -21.19 30.54
C LYS A 53 -9.00 -20.44 30.59
N ILE A 54 -7.91 -21.13 30.99
CA ILE A 54 -6.57 -20.54 31.01
C ILE A 54 -6.15 -20.11 29.61
N GLY A 55 -6.25 -21.01 28.62
CA GLY A 55 -5.91 -20.70 27.23
C GLY A 55 -6.74 -19.56 26.66
N TYR A 56 -8.03 -19.51 26.96
CA TYR A 56 -8.93 -18.44 26.52
C TYR A 56 -8.55 -17.08 27.08
N HIS A 57 -8.29 -17.00 28.39
CA HIS A 57 -7.87 -15.74 29.02
C HIS A 57 -6.48 -15.31 28.58
N PHE A 58 -5.53 -16.22 28.48
CA PHE A 58 -4.18 -15.92 27.99
C PHE A 58 -4.22 -15.37 26.56
N TRP A 59 -4.93 -16.05 25.66
CA TRP A 59 -5.11 -15.60 24.27
C TRP A 59 -5.85 -14.26 24.18
N SER A 60 -6.84 -14.03 25.05
CA SER A 60 -7.56 -12.76 25.14
C SER A 60 -6.67 -11.61 25.63
N VAL A 61 -5.79 -11.86 26.61
CA VAL A 61 -4.80 -10.85 27.06
C VAL A 61 -3.84 -10.51 25.94
N LEU A 62 -3.29 -11.51 25.24
CA LEU A 62 -2.44 -11.29 24.07
C LEU A 62 -3.16 -10.50 22.98
N GLY A 63 -4.44 -10.83 22.73
CA GLY A 63 -5.26 -10.09 21.79
C GLY A 63 -5.44 -8.65 22.18
N THR A 64 -5.72 -8.38 23.45
CA THR A 64 -5.88 -7.02 23.98
C THR A 64 -4.59 -6.21 23.83
N VAL A 65 -3.43 -6.80 24.12
CA VAL A 65 -2.13 -6.15 23.90
C VAL A 65 -1.89 -5.93 22.39
N GLY A 66 -2.20 -6.93 21.57
CA GLY A 66 -2.10 -6.84 20.11
C GLY A 66 -2.97 -5.73 19.49
N LEU A 67 -4.10 -5.38 20.12
CA LEU A 67 -4.94 -4.26 19.68
C LEU A 67 -4.22 -2.91 19.75
N LEU A 68 -3.21 -2.75 20.62
CA LEU A 68 -2.40 -1.52 20.66
C LEU A 68 -1.67 -1.28 19.34
N LEU A 69 -1.35 -2.34 18.60
CA LEU A 69 -0.73 -2.26 17.28
C LEU A 69 -1.77 -2.35 16.16
N LEU A 70 -2.73 -3.28 16.27
CA LEU A 70 -3.73 -3.51 15.22
C LEU A 70 -4.68 -2.32 15.04
N TYR A 71 -5.05 -1.62 16.12
CA TYR A 71 -6.00 -0.51 16.00
C TYR A 71 -5.41 0.69 15.25
N PRO A 72 -4.21 1.21 15.59
CA PRO A 72 -3.56 2.25 14.76
C PRO A 72 -3.41 1.83 13.29
N LEU A 73 -3.02 0.57 13.03
CA LEU A 73 -2.96 0.04 11.67
C LEU A 73 -4.32 0.06 10.97
N THR A 74 -5.42 -0.29 11.64
CA THR A 74 -6.75 -0.16 11.03
C THR A 74 -7.13 1.27 10.71
N VAL A 75 -6.73 2.23 11.54
CA VAL A 75 -6.97 3.65 11.28
C VAL A 75 -6.21 4.11 10.04
N ILE A 76 -4.94 3.71 9.90
CA ILE A 76 -4.17 3.93 8.68
C ILE A 76 -4.89 3.29 7.48
N GLY A 77 -5.41 2.08 7.63
CA GLY A 77 -6.17 1.40 6.57
C GLY A 77 -7.45 2.11 6.18
N PHE A 78 -8.15 2.73 7.13
CA PHE A 78 -9.30 3.59 6.83
C PHE A 78 -8.89 4.82 6.03
N ALA A 79 -7.77 5.47 6.39
CA ALA A 79 -7.24 6.61 5.64
C ALA A 79 -6.81 6.19 4.23
N THR A 80 -5.99 5.15 4.09
CA THR A 80 -5.54 4.62 2.80
C THR A 80 -6.74 4.25 1.92
N ARG A 81 -7.74 3.55 2.47
CA ARG A 81 -8.96 3.20 1.74
C ARG A 81 -9.75 4.45 1.32
N PHE A 82 -9.85 5.47 2.17
CA PHE A 82 -10.56 6.70 1.84
C PHE A 82 -9.92 7.43 0.65
N TYR A 83 -8.60 7.59 0.66
CA TYR A 83 -7.88 8.20 -0.46
C TYR A 83 -7.91 7.33 -1.71
N ALA A 84 -7.74 6.01 -1.56
CA ALA A 84 -7.84 5.06 -2.68
C ALA A 84 -9.24 5.08 -3.32
N ALA A 85 -10.33 5.10 -2.54
CA ALA A 85 -11.69 5.16 -3.07
C ALA A 85 -11.96 6.47 -3.84
N LYS A 86 -11.33 7.58 -3.44
CA LYS A 86 -11.42 8.85 -4.14
C LYS A 86 -10.75 8.78 -5.52
N LEU A 87 -9.57 8.16 -5.59
CA LEU A 87 -8.84 7.93 -6.84
C LEU A 87 -9.50 6.88 -7.73
N ASP A 88 -10.07 5.83 -7.13
CA ASP A 88 -10.76 4.76 -7.84
C ASP A 88 -12.09 5.22 -8.46
N SER A 89 -12.74 6.24 -7.88
CA SER A 89 -13.92 6.86 -8.50
C SER A 89 -13.62 7.47 -9.88
N THR A 90 -12.40 7.97 -10.06
CA THR A 90 -11.89 8.46 -11.36
C THR A 90 -11.60 7.29 -12.30
N THR A 91 -11.01 6.22 -11.77
CA THR A 91 -10.69 4.98 -12.53
C THR A 91 -11.91 4.19 -12.99
N THR A 92 -12.99 4.23 -12.20
CA THR A 92 -14.26 3.60 -12.54
C THR A 92 -14.98 4.38 -13.65
N ARG A 93 -14.84 5.72 -13.67
CA ARG A 93 -15.48 6.60 -14.67
C ARG A 93 -14.73 6.64 -16.00
N LEU A 94 -13.40 6.63 -15.96
CA LEU A 94 -12.55 6.74 -17.15
C LEU A 94 -12.15 5.38 -17.75
N GLY A 95 -12.28 4.29 -17.00
CA GLY A 95 -11.74 2.99 -17.41
C GLY A 95 -10.21 2.94 -17.32
N ILE A 96 -9.62 1.76 -17.54
CA ILE A 96 -8.14 1.60 -17.49
C ILE A 96 -7.51 2.47 -18.58
N LEU A 97 -8.04 2.40 -19.80
CA LEU A 97 -7.56 3.21 -20.93
C LEU A 97 -7.69 4.72 -20.68
N GLY A 98 -8.74 5.18 -20.01
CA GLY A 98 -8.89 6.60 -19.72
C GLY A 98 -7.98 7.09 -18.59
N VAL A 99 -7.69 6.28 -17.56
CA VAL A 99 -6.69 6.65 -16.55
C VAL A 99 -5.28 6.66 -17.13
N THR A 100 -4.93 5.60 -17.87
CA THR A 100 -3.65 5.53 -18.59
C THR A 100 -3.54 6.69 -19.58
N GLY A 101 -4.62 7.02 -20.29
CA GLY A 101 -4.70 8.15 -21.20
C GLY A 101 -4.56 9.50 -20.50
N VAL A 102 -5.22 9.73 -19.36
CA VAL A 102 -5.06 10.97 -18.58
C VAL A 102 -3.66 11.08 -17.99
N ALA A 103 -3.05 9.98 -17.55
CA ALA A 103 -1.66 9.98 -17.11
C ALA A 103 -0.71 10.30 -18.27
N LEU A 104 -0.87 9.65 -19.42
CA LEU A 104 -0.10 9.91 -20.63
C LEU A 104 -0.28 11.33 -21.14
N LEU A 105 -1.50 11.87 -21.11
CA LEU A 105 -1.79 13.23 -21.53
C LEU A 105 -1.29 14.25 -20.53
N GLY A 106 -1.48 14.01 -19.23
CA GLY A 106 -1.02 14.92 -18.18
C GLY A 106 0.49 15.05 -18.20
N TRP A 107 1.21 13.93 -18.19
CA TRP A 107 2.67 13.93 -18.27
C TRP A 107 3.17 14.31 -19.66
N GLY A 108 2.55 13.83 -20.73
CA GLY A 108 2.94 14.15 -22.10
C GLY A 108 2.75 15.62 -22.46
N LEU A 109 1.63 16.24 -22.05
CA LEU A 109 1.43 17.68 -22.19
C LEU A 109 2.39 18.48 -21.33
N LEU A 110 2.73 17.99 -20.12
CA LEU A 110 3.74 18.61 -19.29
C LEU A 110 5.10 18.60 -20.00
N THR A 111 5.51 17.45 -20.58
CA THR A 111 6.75 17.32 -21.37
C THR A 111 6.74 18.21 -22.60
N VAL A 112 5.61 18.26 -23.33
CA VAL A 112 5.47 19.09 -24.54
C VAL A 112 5.45 20.57 -24.20
N ALA A 113 4.77 20.98 -23.13
CA ALA A 113 4.75 22.37 -22.67
C ALA A 113 6.14 22.83 -22.21
N TRP A 114 6.88 21.95 -21.50
CA TRP A 114 8.27 22.20 -21.14
C TRP A 114 9.16 22.28 -22.37
N GLY A 115 9.06 21.33 -23.30
CA GLY A 115 9.83 21.32 -24.55
C GLY A 115 9.51 22.51 -25.47
N ALA A 116 8.26 22.98 -25.50
CA ALA A 116 7.86 24.17 -26.24
C ALA A 116 8.42 25.45 -25.61
N MET A 117 8.43 25.57 -24.28
CA MET A 117 9.12 26.68 -23.58
C MET A 117 10.63 26.69 -23.87
N SER A 118 11.24 25.51 -24.05
CA SER A 118 12.64 25.40 -24.46
C SER A 118 12.89 25.91 -25.88
N TYR A 119 12.01 25.55 -26.80
CA TYR A 119 12.15 25.89 -28.23
C TYR A 119 11.90 27.39 -28.49
N MET A 120 11.12 28.05 -27.61
CA MET A 120 10.81 29.48 -27.72
C MET A 120 11.89 30.41 -27.12
N GLU A 121 13.10 29.91 -26.86
CA GLU A 121 14.28 30.63 -26.32
C GLU A 121 14.03 31.39 -25.00
N GLN A 122 12.90 31.17 -24.32
CA GLN A 122 12.59 31.81 -23.05
C GLN A 122 13.32 31.13 -21.87
N ILE A 123 13.69 29.85 -22.01
CA ILE A 123 14.43 29.07 -21.01
C ILE A 123 15.31 28.05 -21.76
N ASP A 124 16.61 27.99 -21.45
CA ASP A 124 17.52 26.97 -21.99
C ASP A 124 17.29 25.65 -21.24
N ILE A 125 16.53 24.72 -21.82
CA ILE A 125 16.15 23.48 -21.14
C ILE A 125 16.96 22.33 -21.75
N PRO A 126 17.77 21.65 -20.94
CA PRO A 126 18.67 20.62 -21.43
C PRO A 126 17.87 19.35 -21.81
N LEU A 127 18.32 18.67 -22.88
CA LEU A 127 17.64 17.50 -23.46
C LEU A 127 17.51 16.32 -22.47
N ASP A 128 18.42 16.23 -21.51
CA ASP A 128 18.40 15.24 -20.43
C ASP A 128 17.11 15.36 -19.59
N ALA A 129 16.65 16.57 -19.28
CA ALA A 129 15.41 16.81 -18.54
C ALA A 129 14.17 16.28 -19.30
N VAL A 130 14.13 16.44 -20.62
CA VAL A 130 13.02 15.93 -21.46
C VAL A 130 13.03 14.40 -21.47
N VAL A 131 14.20 13.78 -21.64
CA VAL A 131 14.37 12.32 -21.60
C VAL A 131 13.99 11.77 -20.22
N ALA A 132 14.33 12.46 -19.14
CA ALA A 132 13.97 12.11 -17.78
C ALA A 132 12.46 11.99 -17.58
N VAL A 133 11.72 13.02 -17.99
CA VAL A 133 10.26 13.03 -17.87
C VAL A 133 9.63 11.97 -18.77
N ALA A 134 10.15 11.77 -19.98
CA ALA A 134 9.67 10.72 -20.88
C ALA A 134 9.88 9.31 -20.31
N ALA A 135 11.06 9.02 -19.77
CA ALA A 135 11.37 7.71 -19.17
C ALA A 135 10.56 7.48 -17.89
N ALA A 136 10.49 8.49 -17.02
CA ALA A 136 9.72 8.43 -15.78
C ALA A 136 8.22 8.24 -16.04
N SER A 137 7.64 9.00 -16.99
CA SER A 137 6.23 8.87 -17.35
C SER A 137 5.91 7.50 -17.96
N GLY A 138 6.76 6.95 -18.83
CA GLY A 138 6.57 5.62 -19.39
C GLY A 138 6.46 4.53 -18.30
N VAL A 139 7.37 4.56 -17.32
CA VAL A 139 7.36 3.63 -16.19
C VAL A 139 6.13 3.84 -15.30
N ALA A 140 5.80 5.10 -14.98
CA ALA A 140 4.60 5.44 -14.21
C ALA A 140 3.33 4.91 -14.86
N THR A 141 3.20 5.08 -16.17
CA THR A 141 2.05 4.66 -16.96
C THR A 141 1.91 3.14 -16.97
N VAL A 142 2.99 2.40 -17.24
CA VAL A 142 2.95 0.92 -17.25
C VAL A 142 2.58 0.38 -15.87
N ALA A 143 3.22 0.88 -14.82
CA ALA A 143 2.94 0.45 -13.45
C ALA A 143 1.49 0.79 -13.04
N THR A 144 0.99 1.98 -13.39
CA THR A 144 -0.40 2.39 -13.14
C THR A 144 -1.39 1.49 -13.88
N ALA A 145 -1.12 1.16 -15.15
CA ALA A 145 -1.96 0.28 -15.94
C ALA A 145 -2.03 -1.13 -15.34
N LEU A 146 -0.89 -1.68 -14.89
CA LEU A 146 -0.84 -2.97 -14.20
C LEU A 146 -1.62 -2.91 -12.88
N ALA A 147 -1.40 -1.88 -12.06
CA ALA A 147 -2.13 -1.69 -10.81
C ALA A 147 -3.66 -1.65 -11.02
N ALA A 148 -4.11 -0.86 -12.00
CA ALA A 148 -5.53 -0.74 -12.35
C ALA A 148 -6.13 -2.04 -12.93
N THR A 149 -5.31 -2.83 -13.62
CA THR A 149 -5.74 -4.14 -14.14
C THR A 149 -5.94 -5.13 -13.00
N PHE A 150 -4.94 -5.27 -12.11
CA PHE A 150 -5.02 -6.22 -11.00
C PHE A 150 -6.03 -5.83 -9.93
N SER A 151 -6.39 -4.54 -9.81
CA SER A 151 -7.46 -4.10 -8.93
C SER A 151 -8.86 -4.43 -9.48
N LYS A 152 -9.03 -4.52 -10.80
CA LYS A 152 -10.33 -4.81 -11.44
C LYS A 152 -10.54 -6.29 -11.75
N VAL A 153 -9.51 -6.99 -12.21
CA VAL A 153 -9.64 -8.36 -12.72
C VAL A 153 -9.65 -9.40 -11.60
N GLY A 154 -9.12 -9.08 -10.42
CA GLY A 154 -9.01 -10.06 -9.35
C GLY A 154 -9.57 -9.59 -8.00
N GLY A 155 -9.88 -10.57 -7.16
CA GLY A 155 -10.45 -10.34 -5.83
C GLY A 155 -9.46 -9.73 -4.82
N ARG A 156 -9.81 -9.79 -3.54
CA ARG A 156 -9.01 -9.20 -2.46
C ARG A 156 -7.56 -9.67 -2.43
N GLY A 157 -7.32 -10.95 -2.71
CA GLY A 157 -5.97 -11.53 -2.70
C GLY A 157 -5.06 -10.95 -3.78
N THR A 158 -5.52 -10.85 -5.03
CA THR A 158 -4.73 -10.30 -6.14
C THR A 158 -4.48 -8.81 -5.98
N SER A 159 -5.46 -8.08 -5.43
CA SER A 159 -5.29 -6.66 -5.11
C SER A 159 -4.13 -6.46 -4.14
N VAL A 160 -4.13 -7.21 -3.02
CA VAL A 160 -3.05 -7.17 -2.02
C VAL A 160 -1.72 -7.63 -2.62
N ALA A 161 -1.71 -8.73 -3.36
CA ALA A 161 -0.48 -9.35 -3.87
C ALA A 161 0.18 -8.57 -5.01
N LEU A 162 -0.60 -7.90 -5.88
CA LEU A 162 -0.10 -7.30 -7.12
C LEU A 162 -0.53 -5.84 -7.30
N ALA A 163 -1.81 -5.50 -7.09
CA ALA A 163 -2.28 -4.14 -7.39
C ALA A 163 -1.61 -3.07 -6.50
N TYR A 164 -1.53 -3.30 -5.18
CA TYR A 164 -0.85 -2.36 -4.27
C TYR A 164 0.66 -2.26 -4.56
N PRO A 165 1.41 -3.37 -4.77
CA PRO A 165 2.79 -3.29 -5.23
C PRO A 165 3.00 -2.45 -6.49
N PHE A 166 2.23 -2.69 -7.55
CA PHE A 166 2.35 -1.90 -8.78
C PHE A 166 1.94 -0.43 -8.59
N ALA A 167 0.99 -0.15 -7.69
CA ALA A 167 0.66 1.23 -7.33
C ALA A 167 1.82 1.93 -6.60
N MET A 168 2.55 1.21 -5.73
CA MET A 168 3.76 1.75 -5.12
C MET A 168 4.87 1.96 -6.16
N THR A 169 5.04 1.02 -7.09
CA THR A 169 5.99 1.16 -8.20
C THR A 169 5.68 2.40 -9.06
N ALA A 170 4.41 2.64 -9.37
CA ALA A 170 3.99 3.82 -10.13
C ALA A 170 4.29 5.15 -9.41
N LEU A 171 4.42 5.12 -8.08
CA LEU A 171 4.68 6.29 -7.26
C LEU A 171 6.18 6.52 -7.03
N PHE A 172 6.94 5.46 -6.72
CA PHE A 172 8.34 5.57 -6.30
C PHE A 172 9.35 5.38 -7.42
N LEU A 173 9.03 4.59 -8.46
CA LEU A 173 9.98 4.29 -9.52
C LEU A 173 10.23 5.47 -10.50
N PRO A 174 9.25 6.33 -10.83
CA PRO A 174 9.48 7.41 -11.80
C PRO A 174 10.60 8.40 -11.42
N PRO A 175 10.70 8.89 -10.17
CA PRO A 175 11.82 9.75 -9.75
C PRO A 175 13.19 9.08 -9.90
N VAL A 176 13.27 7.77 -9.61
CA VAL A 176 14.51 6.99 -9.73
C VAL A 176 14.93 6.88 -11.19
N VAL A 177 13.99 6.55 -12.07
CA VAL A 177 14.24 6.44 -13.51
C VAL A 177 14.63 7.79 -14.11
N ALA A 178 14.03 8.89 -13.67
CA ALA A 178 14.44 10.24 -14.06
C ALA A 178 15.90 10.54 -13.64
N ALA A 179 16.29 10.15 -12.43
CA ALA A 179 17.64 10.38 -11.92
C ALA A 179 18.71 9.53 -12.64
N LEU A 180 18.35 8.34 -13.12
CA LEU A 180 19.27 7.49 -13.89
C LEU A 180 19.68 8.08 -15.25
N VAL A 181 18.88 9.00 -15.79
CA VAL A 181 19.15 9.64 -17.09
C VAL A 181 19.53 11.12 -16.94
N THR A 182 19.53 11.66 -15.72
CA THR A 182 19.79 13.07 -15.43
C THR A 182 20.82 13.20 -14.31
N PRO A 183 22.09 13.53 -14.62
CA PRO A 183 23.16 13.64 -13.62
C PRO A 183 22.86 14.64 -12.51
N SER A 184 22.11 15.72 -12.79
CA SER A 184 21.77 16.73 -11.79
C SER A 184 20.83 16.24 -10.68
N LEU A 185 20.15 15.10 -10.89
CA LEU A 185 19.24 14.48 -9.92
C LEU A 185 19.93 13.39 -9.08
N GLU A 186 21.15 12.99 -9.43
CA GLU A 186 21.89 11.91 -8.78
C GLU A 186 22.06 12.16 -7.27
N GLY A 187 22.54 13.34 -6.88
CA GLY A 187 22.75 13.72 -5.49
C GLY A 187 21.48 13.83 -4.63
N TYR A 188 20.30 13.92 -5.26
CA TYR A 188 19.03 14.02 -4.54
C TYR A 188 18.26 12.70 -4.44
N VAL A 189 18.53 11.76 -5.36
CA VAL A 189 17.76 10.51 -5.46
C VAL A 189 18.67 9.29 -5.35
N LEU A 190 19.75 9.21 -6.12
CA LEU A 190 20.60 8.02 -6.18
C LEU A 190 21.56 7.94 -4.99
N GLU A 191 22.23 9.03 -4.62
CA GLU A 191 23.11 9.08 -3.44
C GLU A 191 22.35 8.71 -2.14
N PRO A 192 21.19 9.34 -1.82
CA PRO A 192 20.41 8.91 -0.65
C PRO A 192 19.87 7.47 -0.77
N SER A 193 19.60 7.00 -2.00
CA SER A 193 19.19 5.60 -2.22
C SER A 193 20.32 4.62 -1.91
N TYR A 194 21.56 4.98 -2.25
CA TYR A 194 22.73 4.18 -1.92
C TYR A 194 22.93 4.12 -0.40
N ASP A 195 22.86 5.26 0.28
CA ASP A 195 22.98 5.32 1.74
C ASP A 195 21.90 4.49 2.44
N LEU A 196 20.66 4.59 1.96
CA LEU A 196 19.56 3.76 2.45
C LEU A 196 19.85 2.27 2.23
N ALA A 197 20.35 1.88 1.05
CA ALA A 197 20.67 0.50 0.73
C ALA A 197 21.78 -0.05 1.62
N ALA A 198 22.86 0.72 1.81
CA ALA A 198 23.96 0.39 2.69
C ALA A 198 23.47 0.24 4.14
N TRP A 199 22.69 1.20 4.63
CA TRP A 199 22.09 1.13 5.96
C TRP A 199 21.21 -0.11 6.14
N LEU A 200 20.39 -0.46 5.14
CA LEU A 200 19.52 -1.64 5.20
C LEU A 200 20.34 -2.94 5.24
N LEU A 201 21.41 -3.02 4.45
CA LEU A 201 22.35 -4.15 4.43
C LEU A 201 23.06 -4.32 5.77
N ASP A 202 23.39 -3.22 6.44
CA ASP A 202 24.15 -3.23 7.69
C ASP A 202 23.27 -3.46 8.92
N ASN A 203 22.01 -3.01 8.91
CA ASN A 203 21.14 -3.00 10.10
C ASN A 203 19.97 -3.99 10.05
N VAL A 204 19.48 -4.34 8.87
CA VAL A 204 18.28 -5.18 8.72
C VAL A 204 18.61 -6.51 8.07
N LEU A 205 19.38 -6.50 6.99
CA LEU A 205 19.70 -7.67 6.18
C LEU A 205 21.03 -8.36 6.58
N PHE A 206 21.62 -7.98 7.71
CA PHE A 206 22.80 -8.65 8.26
C PHE A 206 22.50 -10.09 8.73
N VAL A 207 21.22 -10.39 8.99
CA VAL A 207 20.81 -11.71 9.51
C VAL A 207 20.84 -12.75 8.39
N GLY A 208 21.62 -13.80 8.58
CA GLY A 208 21.66 -14.96 7.67
C GLY A 208 22.51 -14.79 6.41
N GLY A 209 23.47 -13.85 6.40
CA GLY A 209 24.44 -13.69 5.30
C GLY A 209 23.87 -13.05 4.03
N VAL A 210 22.65 -12.51 4.09
CA VAL A 210 22.00 -11.84 2.95
C VAL A 210 22.79 -10.59 2.53
N ASN A 211 23.37 -9.86 3.48
CA ASN A 211 24.18 -8.68 3.17
C ASN A 211 25.44 -9.03 2.35
N GLU A 212 26.18 -10.07 2.75
CA GLU A 212 27.40 -10.55 2.10
C GLU A 212 27.08 -11.12 0.73
N PHE A 213 25.99 -11.89 0.62
CA PHE A 213 25.50 -12.38 -0.66
C PHE A 213 25.20 -11.22 -1.63
N LEU A 214 24.45 -10.22 -1.18
CA LEU A 214 24.08 -9.07 -2.03
C LEU A 214 25.31 -8.23 -2.40
N ARG A 215 26.21 -7.95 -1.45
CA ARG A 215 27.45 -7.19 -1.71
C ARG A 215 28.44 -7.92 -2.61
N THR A 216 28.46 -9.25 -2.58
CA THR A 216 29.39 -10.07 -3.40
C THR A 216 28.87 -10.25 -4.83
N ASN A 217 27.55 -10.36 -5.00
CA ASN A 217 26.95 -10.71 -6.31
C ASN A 217 26.39 -9.50 -7.08
N TYR A 218 26.15 -8.37 -6.42
CA TYR A 218 25.49 -7.22 -7.04
C TYR A 218 26.17 -5.90 -6.71
N THR A 219 26.37 -5.08 -7.74
CA THR A 219 26.77 -3.67 -7.61
C THR A 219 25.56 -2.78 -7.84
N LEU A 220 25.41 -1.76 -6.98
CA LEU A 220 24.27 -0.85 -7.06
C LEU A 220 24.59 0.28 -8.04
N GLU A 221 24.44 -0.01 -9.34
CA GLU A 221 24.74 0.92 -10.42
C GLU A 221 23.62 0.94 -11.47
N GLY A 222 23.32 2.12 -12.01
CA GLY A 222 22.38 2.29 -13.11
C GLY A 222 21.02 1.64 -12.85
N ALA A 223 20.62 0.73 -13.73
CA ALA A 223 19.33 0.02 -13.63
C ALA A 223 19.14 -0.78 -12.32
N ALA A 224 20.22 -1.09 -11.59
CA ALA A 224 20.12 -1.76 -10.29
C ALA A 224 19.35 -0.91 -9.25
N TYR A 225 19.44 0.43 -9.32
CA TYR A 225 18.63 1.31 -8.47
C TYR A 225 17.13 1.14 -8.74
N ALA A 226 16.74 1.04 -10.02
CA ALA A 226 15.35 0.79 -10.40
C ALA A 226 14.89 -0.59 -9.90
N GLY A 227 15.73 -1.62 -10.02
CA GLY A 227 15.46 -2.96 -9.50
C GLY A 227 15.28 -2.98 -7.98
N MET A 228 16.13 -2.25 -7.24
CA MET A 228 16.03 -2.11 -5.80
C MET A 228 14.71 -1.46 -5.37
N TRP A 229 14.36 -0.31 -5.97
CA TRP A 229 13.13 0.40 -5.65
C TRP A 229 11.87 -0.36 -6.07
N LEU A 230 11.94 -1.13 -7.17
CA LEU A 230 10.91 -2.11 -7.50
C LEU A 230 10.79 -3.17 -6.40
N GLY A 231 11.92 -3.71 -5.92
CA GLY A 231 11.98 -4.64 -4.80
C GLY A 231 11.37 -4.09 -3.52
N PHE A 232 11.57 -2.80 -3.20
CA PHE A 232 10.94 -2.13 -2.04
C PHE A 232 9.45 -1.84 -2.23
N SER A 233 9.02 -1.58 -3.47
CA SER A 233 7.61 -1.29 -3.78
C SER A 233 6.70 -2.46 -3.44
N PHE A 234 7.18 -3.70 -3.53
CA PHE A 234 6.40 -4.91 -3.22
C PHE A 234 6.07 -5.06 -1.73
N PRO A 235 7.05 -5.10 -0.80
CA PRO A 235 6.79 -5.10 0.63
C PRO A 235 5.92 -3.92 1.09
N LEU A 236 6.17 -2.72 0.56
CA LEU A 236 5.33 -1.54 0.86
C LEU A 236 3.89 -1.75 0.38
N GLY A 237 3.72 -2.25 -0.85
CA GLY A 237 2.42 -2.58 -1.40
C GLY A 237 1.67 -3.61 -0.56
N TRP A 238 2.36 -4.67 -0.11
CA TRP A 238 1.77 -5.66 0.78
C TRP A 238 1.39 -5.08 2.13
N PHE A 239 2.24 -4.22 2.71
CA PHE A 239 1.92 -3.52 3.97
C PHE A 239 0.61 -2.73 3.84
N PHE A 240 0.48 -1.86 2.84
CA PHE A 240 -0.75 -1.10 2.62
C PHE A 240 -1.93 -2.00 2.27
N GLY A 241 -1.73 -3.04 1.46
CA GLY A 241 -2.76 -4.01 1.12
C GLY A 241 -3.31 -4.75 2.34
N VAL A 242 -2.45 -5.19 3.25
CA VAL A 242 -2.83 -5.85 4.51
C VAL A 242 -3.59 -4.88 5.41
N VAL A 243 -3.10 -3.66 5.53
CA VAL A 243 -3.73 -2.62 6.36
C VAL A 243 -5.13 -2.26 5.85
N VAL A 244 -5.32 -2.16 4.53
CA VAL A 244 -6.65 -1.98 3.93
C VAL A 244 -7.54 -3.23 4.10
N ALA A 245 -6.98 -4.43 3.96
CA ALA A 245 -7.72 -5.66 4.22
C ALA A 245 -8.20 -5.74 5.68
N LEU A 246 -7.38 -5.29 6.63
CA LEU A 246 -7.72 -5.19 8.05
C LEU A 246 -8.84 -4.16 8.28
N ALA A 247 -8.76 -2.99 7.65
CA ALA A 247 -9.86 -2.01 7.69
C ALA A 247 -11.18 -2.58 7.16
N ASN A 248 -11.14 -3.34 6.06
CA ASN A 248 -12.32 -3.99 5.48
C ASN A 248 -12.87 -5.13 6.36
N LEU A 249 -12.02 -5.80 7.14
CA LEU A 249 -12.45 -6.79 8.14
C LEU A 249 -13.27 -6.12 9.25
N VAL A 250 -12.84 -4.95 9.71
CA VAL A 250 -13.51 -4.21 10.79
C VAL A 250 -14.79 -3.53 10.29
N ARG A 251 -14.72 -2.82 9.17
CA ARG A 251 -15.86 -2.15 8.55
C ARG A 251 -15.94 -2.53 7.07
N PRO A 252 -16.78 -3.52 6.74
CA PRO A 252 -16.98 -3.92 5.36
C PRO A 252 -17.42 -2.75 4.48
N SER A 253 -16.77 -2.66 3.33
CA SER A 253 -17.16 -1.83 2.20
C SER A 253 -18.35 -2.46 1.49
N GLU A 254 -19.36 -1.68 1.09
CA GLU A 254 -20.45 -2.18 0.22
C GLU A 254 -19.96 -2.56 -1.18
N ARG A 255 -18.74 -2.16 -1.55
CA ARG A 255 -18.08 -2.58 -2.79
C ARG A 255 -16.96 -3.57 -2.46
N GLY A 256 -17.22 -4.82 -2.77
CA GLY A 256 -16.25 -5.92 -2.82
C GLY A 256 -15.98 -6.30 -4.26
#